data_AF-A0A0R2CKR5-F1
#
_entry.id   AF-A0A0R2CKR5-F1
#
_cell.length_a   1.000
_cell.length_b   1.000
_cell.length_c   1.000
_cell.angle_alpha   90.00
_cell.angle_beta   90.00
_cell.angle_gamma   90.00
#
_symmetry.space_group_name_H-M   'P 1'
#
loop_
_entity.id
_entity.type
_entity.pdbx_description
1 polymer ?
#
loop_
_entity_poly.entity_id
_entity_poly.type
_entity_poly.pdbx_seq_one_letter_code
_entity_poly.pdbx_strand_id
1 'polypeptide(L)'
;MGGKSLKESFEILKPGGKLITINGIPDFKFGQQHHLGVFKSILFEIASLPLRRLAKKYQVNYCFFIMHPSGKQLETITKLIESGKVKSVIDKVYPFSKVDEAYQLLESKHATGKIVVDMEHLN
;
A
#
# COMPACT_ATOMS: atom_id res chain seq x y z
N MET A 1 -2.60 -7.48 -7.40
CA MET A 1 -3.30 -8.44 -6.51
C MET A 1 -4.43 -7.71 -5.82
N GLY A 2 -5.67 -8.04 -6.14
CA GLY A 2 -6.87 -7.39 -5.61
C GLY A 2 -8.10 -8.13 -6.10
N GLY A 3 -9.14 -8.25 -5.26
CA GLY A 3 -10.35 -9.04 -5.56
C GLY A 3 -10.35 -10.42 -4.90
N LYS A 4 -10.15 -11.50 -5.67
CA LYS A 4 -10.29 -12.90 -5.19
C LYS A 4 -9.37 -13.22 -4.00
N SER A 5 -8.10 -12.84 -4.09
CA SER A 5 -7.11 -13.06 -3.01
C SER A 5 -7.47 -12.35 -1.69
N LEU A 6 -8.24 -11.26 -1.74
CA LEU A 6 -8.66 -10.54 -0.55
C LEU A 6 -9.70 -11.34 0.25
N LYS A 7 -10.61 -12.05 -0.44
CA LYS A 7 -11.60 -12.90 0.22
C LYS A 7 -10.94 -14.10 0.90
N GLU A 8 -10.03 -14.77 0.19
CA GLU A 8 -9.23 -15.88 0.73
C GLU A 8 -8.41 -15.44 1.97
N SER A 9 -7.92 -14.20 1.98
CA SER A 9 -7.19 -13.65 3.13
C SER A 9 -8.04 -13.60 4.41
N PHE A 10 -9.36 -13.47 4.32
CA PHE A 10 -10.22 -13.52 5.51
C PHE A 10 -10.32 -14.93 6.10
N GLU A 11 -10.18 -15.98 5.28
CA GLU A 11 -10.38 -17.37 5.71
C GLU A 11 -9.15 -17.95 6.42
N ILE A 12 -7.96 -17.46 6.08
CA ILE A 12 -6.69 -17.92 6.68
C ILE A 12 -6.33 -17.20 7.98
N LEU A 13 -6.95 -16.05 8.26
CA LEU A 13 -6.65 -15.25 9.44
C LEU A 13 -7.34 -15.82 10.70
N LYS A 14 -6.60 -15.81 11.82
CA LYS A 14 -7.16 -16.18 13.12
C LYS A 14 -8.19 -15.13 13.58
N PRO A 15 -9.22 -15.53 14.35
CA PRO A 15 -10.13 -14.59 15.00
C PRO A 15 -9.36 -13.51 15.79
N GLY A 16 -9.80 -12.26 15.68
CA GLY A 16 -9.13 -11.07 16.23
C GLY A 16 -8.00 -10.51 15.36
N GLY A 17 -7.59 -11.21 14.30
CA GLY A 17 -6.57 -10.77 13.36
C GLY A 17 -6.92 -9.45 12.65
N LYS A 18 -5.91 -8.78 12.08
CA LYS A 18 -6.06 -7.55 11.30
C LYS A 18 -5.71 -7.79 9.84
N LEU A 19 -6.67 -7.57 8.94
CA LEU A 19 -6.45 -7.55 7.50
C LEU A 19 -6.27 -6.10 7.05
N ILE A 20 -5.03 -5.77 6.67
CA ILE A 20 -4.66 -4.44 6.19
C ILE A 20 -4.42 -4.54 4.68
N THR A 21 -5.12 -3.73 3.88
CA THR A 21 -4.91 -3.72 2.43
C THR A 21 -4.43 -2.37 1.93
N ILE A 22 -3.48 -2.40 0.99
CA ILE A 22 -2.97 -1.24 0.25
C ILE A 22 -3.75 -1.06 -1.06
N ASN A 23 -4.39 -2.13 -1.56
CA ASN A 23 -5.20 -2.14 -2.78
C ASN A 23 -6.58 -2.74 -2.46
N GLY A 24 -7.65 -1.96 -2.58
CA GLY A 24 -8.98 -2.37 -2.09
C GLY A 24 -10.02 -1.28 -2.18
N ILE A 25 -11.25 -1.62 -1.81
CA ILE A 25 -12.37 -0.67 -1.78
C ILE A 25 -12.15 0.26 -0.58
N PRO A 26 -12.12 1.59 -0.77
CA PRO A 26 -11.98 2.54 0.33
C PRO A 26 -13.09 2.37 1.36
N ASP A 27 -12.81 2.65 2.64
CA ASP A 27 -13.78 2.59 3.73
C ASP A 27 -14.27 4.00 4.15
N PHE A 28 -15.20 4.08 5.10
CA PHE A 28 -15.69 5.36 5.60
C PHE A 28 -14.57 6.24 6.22
N LYS A 29 -13.54 5.62 6.80
CA LYS A 29 -12.38 6.33 7.38
C LYS A 29 -11.55 7.00 6.29
N PHE A 30 -11.40 6.38 5.12
CA PHE A 30 -10.83 7.01 3.93
C PHE A 30 -11.54 8.32 3.58
N GLY A 31 -12.88 8.28 3.50
CA GLY A 31 -13.68 9.47 3.16
C GLY A 31 -13.50 10.62 4.15
N GLN A 32 -13.50 10.30 5.45
CA GLN A 32 -13.33 11.29 6.52
C GLN A 32 -11.93 11.90 6.53
N GLN A 33 -10.87 11.11 6.34
CA GLN A 33 -9.48 11.59 6.35
C GLN A 33 -9.13 12.46 5.14
N HIS A 34 -9.82 12.28 4.01
CA HIS A 34 -9.61 13.07 2.79
C HIS A 34 -10.60 14.23 2.63
N HIS A 35 -11.38 14.59 3.65
CA HIS A 35 -12.39 15.66 3.61
C HIS A 35 -13.39 15.51 2.44
N LEU A 36 -13.63 14.27 2.01
CA LEU A 36 -14.60 13.98 0.96
C LEU A 36 -15.98 14.09 1.62
N GLY A 37 -16.77 15.09 1.23
CA GLY A 37 -18.05 15.43 1.88
C GLY A 37 -18.95 14.22 2.16
N VAL A 38 -19.84 14.33 3.15
CA VAL A 38 -20.60 13.24 3.79
C VAL A 38 -21.17 12.20 2.82
N PHE A 39 -21.68 12.63 1.65
CA PHE A 39 -22.18 11.74 0.60
C PHE A 39 -21.15 10.74 0.06
N LYS A 40 -19.89 11.15 -0.12
CA LYS A 40 -18.82 10.24 -0.59
C LYS A 40 -18.40 9.25 0.50
N SER A 41 -18.39 9.69 1.76
CA SER A 41 -18.14 8.80 2.90
C SER A 41 -19.24 7.73 3.02
N ILE A 42 -20.51 8.10 2.81
CA ILE A 42 -21.63 7.14 2.74
C ILE A 42 -21.45 6.18 1.54
N LEU A 43 -21.03 6.67 0.37
CA LEU A 43 -20.76 5.82 -0.78
C LEU A 43 -19.67 4.77 -0.47
N PHE A 44 -18.56 5.17 0.16
CA PHE A 44 -17.50 4.24 0.58
C PHE A 44 -17.98 3.27 1.67
N GLU A 45 -18.80 3.73 2.61
CA GLU A 45 -19.43 2.88 3.62
C GLU A 45 -20.27 1.76 2.97
N ILE A 46 -21.11 2.11 1.98
CA ILE A 46 -21.93 1.14 1.23
C ILE A 46 -21.05 0.20 0.41
N ALA A 47 -20.06 0.74 -0.30
CA ALA A 47 -19.14 -0.06 -1.11
C ALA A 47 -18.34 -1.07 -0.27
N SER A 48 -18.07 -0.75 0.99
CA SER A 48 -17.34 -1.64 1.93
C SER A 48 -18.22 -2.72 2.60
N LEU A 49 -19.54 -2.69 2.44
CA LEU A 49 -20.46 -3.63 3.11
C LEU A 49 -20.13 -5.12 2.90
N PRO A 50 -19.78 -5.60 1.68
CA PRO A 50 -19.40 -6.99 1.49
C PRO A 50 -18.16 -7.39 2.31
N LEU A 51 -17.20 -6.47 2.42
CA LEU A 51 -15.95 -6.70 3.18
C LEU A 51 -16.23 -6.70 4.68
N ARG A 52 -17.11 -5.83 5.17
CA ARG A 52 -17.52 -5.80 6.59
C ARG A 52 -18.28 -7.05 7.00
N ARG A 53 -19.12 -7.59 6.12
CA ARG A 53 -19.81 -8.88 6.37
C ARG A 53 -18.80 -10.03 6.49
N LEU A 54 -17.78 -10.07 5.63
CA LEU A 54 -16.70 -11.05 5.74
C LEU A 54 -15.89 -10.85 7.03
N ALA A 55 -15.48 -9.61 7.32
CA ALA A 55 -14.79 -9.24 8.55
C ALA A 55 -15.55 -9.72 9.80
N LYS A 56 -16.87 -9.50 9.85
CA LYS A 56 -17.71 -10.00 10.95
C LYS A 56 -17.82 -11.53 10.98
N LYS A 57 -18.01 -12.17 9.81
CA LYS A 57 -18.11 -13.64 9.69
C LYS A 57 -16.86 -14.34 10.23
N TYR A 58 -15.68 -13.85 9.86
CA TYR A 58 -14.40 -14.44 10.26
C TYR A 58 -13.81 -13.80 11.52
N GLN A 59 -14.52 -12.87 12.16
CA GLN A 59 -14.07 -12.13 13.35
C GLN A 59 -12.71 -11.43 13.15
N VAL A 60 -12.49 -10.88 11.95
CA VAL A 60 -11.26 -10.18 11.55
C VAL A 60 -11.53 -8.69 11.48
N ASN A 61 -10.56 -7.88 11.89
CA ASN A 61 -10.59 -6.43 11.73
C ASN A 61 -10.08 -6.05 10.34
N TYR A 62 -10.93 -5.48 9.49
CA TYR A 62 -10.54 -4.97 8.18
C TYR A 62 -10.19 -3.48 8.25
N CYS A 63 -9.10 -3.09 7.59
CA CYS A 63 -8.68 -1.71 7.45
C CYS A 63 -8.08 -1.47 6.06
N PHE A 64 -8.53 -0.40 5.40
CA PHE A 64 -7.87 0.10 4.20
C PHE A 64 -6.71 1.02 4.61
N PHE A 65 -5.49 0.67 4.24
CA PHE A 65 -4.31 1.47 4.56
C PHE A 65 -4.10 2.56 3.52
N ILE A 66 -3.97 3.79 4.01
CA ILE A 66 -3.68 4.98 3.21
C ILE A 66 -2.42 5.62 3.77
N MET A 67 -1.51 5.99 2.88
CA MET A 67 -0.32 6.73 3.27
C MET A 67 -0.62 8.22 3.42
N HIS A 68 0.05 8.85 4.37
CA HIS A 68 0.16 10.30 4.45
C HIS A 68 1.65 10.68 4.54
N PRO A 69 2.05 11.86 4.03
CA PRO A 69 3.42 12.32 4.23
C PRO A 69 3.69 12.55 5.73
N SER A 70 4.86 12.13 6.21
CA SER A 70 5.28 12.32 7.59
C SER A 70 6.80 12.31 7.72
N GLY A 71 7.40 13.48 7.94
CA GLY A 71 8.84 13.61 8.15
C GLY A 71 9.34 12.81 9.35
N LYS A 72 8.57 12.76 10.45
CA LYS A 72 8.92 12.00 11.66
C LYS A 72 8.97 10.49 11.41
N GLN A 73 8.05 9.96 10.60
CA GLN A 73 8.10 8.55 10.19
C GLN A 73 9.29 8.28 9.28
N LEU A 74 9.60 9.18 8.34
CA LEU A 74 10.79 9.06 7.50
C LEU A 74 12.09 9.08 8.33
N GLU A 75 12.21 9.97 9.31
CA GLU A 75 13.37 10.00 10.22
C GLU A 75 13.53 8.68 10.98
N THR A 76 12.43 8.07 11.40
CA THR A 76 12.45 6.77 12.09
C THR A 76 12.94 5.67 11.15
N ILE A 77 12.48 5.68 9.89
CA ILE A 77 12.92 4.75 8.86
C ILE A 77 14.42 4.95 8.56
N THR A 78 14.90 6.19 8.45
CA THR A 78 16.32 6.51 8.25
C THR A 78 17.20 5.89 9.34
N LYS A 79 16.85 6.06 10.62
CA LYS A 79 17.58 5.44 11.75
C LYS A 79 17.65 3.92 11.66
N LEU A 80 16.57 3.27 11.19
CA LEU A 80 16.54 1.83 11.00
C LEU A 80 17.43 1.37 9.84
N ILE A 81 17.53 2.18 8.79
CA ILE A 81 18.42 1.93 7.64
C ILE A 81 19.89 2.13 8.05
N GLU A 82 20.22 3.26 8.69
CA GLU A 82 21.58 3.58 9.14
C GLU A 82 22.11 2.56 10.16
N SER A 83 21.25 2.05 11.05
CA SER A 83 21.61 0.98 11.99
C SER A 83 21.69 -0.42 11.37
N GLY A 84 21.43 -0.55 10.06
CA GLY A 84 21.48 -1.81 9.32
C GLY A 84 20.34 -2.81 9.63
N LYS A 85 19.37 -2.43 10.47
CA LYS A 85 18.20 -3.25 10.81
C LYS A 85 17.21 -3.39 9.66
N VAL A 86 17.15 -2.37 8.80
CA VAL A 86 16.38 -2.39 7.55
C VAL A 86 17.37 -2.23 6.41
N LYS A 87 17.35 -3.15 5.44
CA LYS A 87 18.18 -3.08 4.24
C LYS A 87 17.29 -2.89 3.01
N SER A 88 17.56 -1.87 2.20
CA SER A 88 16.89 -1.69 0.93
C SER A 88 17.42 -2.70 -0.08
N VAL A 89 16.53 -3.47 -0.71
CA VAL A 89 16.88 -4.31 -1.86
C VAL A 89 16.65 -3.48 -3.12
N ILE A 90 17.74 -3.15 -3.82
CA ILE A 90 17.69 -2.48 -5.12
C ILE A 90 17.71 -3.56 -6.19
N ASP A 91 16.73 -3.51 -7.09
CA ASP A 91 16.64 -4.42 -8.22
C ASP A 91 17.54 -3.93 -9.36
N LYS A 92 17.32 -2.68 -9.78
CA LYS A 92 18.07 -2.07 -10.86
C LYS A 92 18.14 -0.56 -10.71
N VAL A 93 19.27 0.01 -11.11
CA VAL A 93 19.50 1.44 -11.21
C VAL A 93 19.53 1.82 -12.69
N TYR A 94 18.75 2.83 -13.07
CA TYR A 94 18.71 3.38 -14.43
C TYR A 94 19.18 4.84 -14.41
N PRO A 95 20.00 5.29 -15.38
CA PRO A 95 20.21 6.73 -15.54
C PRO A 95 18.89 7.40 -15.95
N PHE A 96 18.75 8.69 -15.64
CA PHE A 96 17.55 9.47 -16.00
C PHE A 96 17.19 9.41 -17.49
N SER A 97 18.19 9.29 -18.39
CA SER A 97 17.97 9.13 -19.83
C SER A 97 17.25 7.83 -20.23
N LYS A 98 17.11 6.86 -19.30
CA LYS A 98 16.48 5.56 -19.51
C LYS A 98 15.26 5.34 -18.60
N VAL A 99 14.59 6.41 -18.18
CA VAL A 99 13.35 6.32 -17.37
C VAL A 99 12.29 5.45 -18.07
N ASP A 100 12.18 5.51 -19.39
CA ASP A 100 11.24 4.71 -20.16
C ASP A 100 11.47 3.20 -19.95
N GLU A 101 12.74 2.76 -19.97
CA GLU A 101 13.11 1.36 -19.70
C GLU A 101 12.83 0.97 -18.24
N ALA A 102 12.99 1.90 -17.29
CA ALA A 102 12.66 1.68 -15.89
C ALA A 102 11.14 1.44 -15.70
N TYR A 103 10.29 2.20 -16.41
CA TYR A 103 8.85 1.99 -16.41
C TYR A 103 8.44 0.67 -17.06
N GLN A 104 9.08 0.27 -18.17
CA GLN A 104 8.83 -1.04 -18.79
C GLN A 104 9.09 -2.19 -17.81
N LEU A 105 10.19 -2.14 -17.04
CA LEU A 105 10.46 -3.14 -15.99
C LEU A 105 9.41 -3.10 -14.88
N LEU A 106 9.00 -1.91 -14.44
CA LEU A 106 7.96 -1.74 -13.41
C LEU A 106 6.63 -2.37 -13.85
N GLU A 107 6.20 -2.09 -15.07
CA GLU A 107 4.94 -2.57 -15.63
C GLU A 107 4.92 -4.08 -15.86
N SER A 108 6.10 -4.66 -16.15
CA SER A 108 6.26 -6.11 -16.29
C SER A 108 5.92 -6.88 -15.00
N LYS A 109 5.92 -6.21 -13.83
CA LYS A 109 5.74 -6.80 -12.48
C LYS A 109 6.77 -7.89 -12.11
N HIS A 110 7.87 -7.98 -12.86
CA HIS A 110 8.98 -8.89 -12.56
C HIS A 110 10.08 -8.26 -11.70
N ALA A 111 9.94 -6.97 -11.37
CA ALA A 111 10.91 -6.28 -10.55
C ALA A 111 10.98 -6.85 -9.12
N THR A 112 12.19 -7.18 -8.65
CA THR A 112 12.44 -7.73 -7.31
C THR A 112 13.17 -6.71 -6.44
N GLY A 113 12.42 -5.79 -5.83
CA GLY A 113 12.96 -4.74 -4.97
C GLY A 113 12.60 -3.35 -5.47
N LYS A 114 13.52 -2.40 -5.30
CA LYS A 114 13.37 -1.01 -5.73
C LYS A 114 14.05 -0.78 -7.07
N ILE A 115 13.32 -0.19 -8.02
CA ILE A 115 13.89 0.41 -9.22
C ILE A 115 14.29 1.83 -8.85
N VAL A 116 15.55 2.20 -9.09
CA VAL A 116 16.10 3.52 -8.78
C VAL A 116 16.43 4.24 -10.07
N VAL A 117 16.06 5.52 -10.15
CA VAL A 117 16.50 6.41 -11.22
C VAL A 117 17.59 7.31 -10.66
N ASP A 118 18.75 7.25 -11.29
CA ASP A 118 19.91 8.06 -10.94
C ASP A 118 19.92 9.35 -11.78
N MET A 119 20.08 10.47 -11.08
CA MET A 119 20.08 11.82 -11.65
C MET A 119 21.51 12.31 -11.98
N GLU A 120 22.57 11.59 -11.61
CA GLU A 120 23.97 12.04 -11.67
C GLU A 120 24.55 12.23 -13.09
N HIS A 121 23.75 12.14 -14.16
CA HIS A 121 24.18 12.43 -15.54
C HIS A 121 23.64 13.76 -16.10
N LEU A 122 23.21 14.69 -15.24
CA LEU A 122 22.71 16.01 -15.65
C LEU A 122 23.70 17.18 -15.49
N ASN A 123 25.00 16.92 -15.27
CA ASN A 123 26.05 17.95 -15.39
C ASN A 123 27.30 17.39 -16.07
#